data_AF-A0A2P5F8K4-F1
#
_entry.id   AF-A0A2P5F8K4-F1
#
_cell.length_a   1.000
_cell.length_b   1.000
_cell.length_c   1.000
_cell.angle_alpha   90.00
_cell.angle_beta   90.00
_cell.angle_gamma   90.00
#
_symmetry.space_group_name_H-M   'P 1'
#
loop_
_entity.id
_entity.type
_entity.pdbx_description
1 polymer ?
#
loop_
_entity_poly.entity_id
_entity_poly.type
_entity_poly.pdbx_seq_one_letter_code
_entity_poly.pdbx_strand_id
1 'polypeptide(L)'
;YIYQKMMGSFSCLCCLLLFFLIVPSPSNSLSSPPPPPLCHPHESSALLQFRNSFSNLNYSYSFCGSAANPNSTISWDMDMSRDCCTWSGVTCDEAAGRVIRLDLECSGLQGILDSNNTLFSLGHLQSLDLSGNYFYGSEISSQFGRFPNMIHLDLSNSGFTGQVPLELSYLSNLVTLDLRSYYTSVVKLETSSWKRIVANLTNLQELFLSGVNMSSVLPNSFMNLSTSLTTLYLSEYFISENGLKGEFPENIFNLPNLQELDLSGNADLNGSFPQYNWSSPL
;
A
#
# COMPACT_ATOMS: atom_id res chain seq x y z
N TYR A 1 87.37 -21.53 33.29
CA TYR A 1 88.73 -20.99 33.43
C TYR A 1 89.30 -20.81 32.03
N ILE A 2 89.65 -19.56 31.66
CA ILE A 2 90.61 -19.19 30.60
C ILE A 2 90.11 -19.43 29.14
N TYR A 3 89.64 -18.44 28.36
CA TYR A 3 90.27 -17.26 27.70
C TYR A 3 91.39 -17.55 26.68
N GLN A 4 91.33 -16.83 25.55
CA GLN A 4 92.27 -16.70 24.42
C GLN A 4 92.24 -17.82 23.35
N LYS A 5 92.31 -17.55 22.04
CA LYS A 5 93.07 -16.49 21.35
C LYS A 5 92.62 -16.33 19.87
N MET A 6 92.50 -15.07 19.44
CA MET A 6 93.04 -14.42 18.21
C MET A 6 92.87 -15.11 16.85
N MET A 7 92.10 -14.50 15.92
CA MET A 7 92.50 -13.51 14.90
C MET A 7 92.95 -14.15 13.57
N GLY A 8 92.31 -13.73 12.48
CA GLY A 8 92.80 -13.97 11.12
C GLY A 8 91.86 -13.49 10.01
N SER A 9 91.90 -12.17 9.74
CA SER A 9 91.71 -11.49 8.43
C SER A 9 90.46 -11.81 7.58
N PHE A 10 89.44 -10.95 7.55
CA PHE A 10 89.25 -9.82 6.61
C PHE A 10 89.45 -10.15 5.10
N SER A 11 88.33 -10.36 4.40
CA SER A 11 87.91 -9.56 3.23
C SER A 11 86.80 -10.30 2.45
N CYS A 12 85.57 -9.78 2.44
CA CYS A 12 84.76 -9.52 1.23
C CYS A 12 83.28 -9.30 1.56
N LEU A 13 82.83 -8.08 1.26
CA LEU A 13 81.51 -7.64 0.81
C LEU A 13 80.23 -7.96 1.62
N CYS A 14 79.62 -6.85 2.05
CA CYS A 14 78.20 -6.66 2.31
C CYS A 14 77.27 -7.44 1.37
N CYS A 15 76.30 -8.16 1.94
CA CYS A 15 74.86 -7.84 1.88
C CYS A 15 74.05 -9.04 2.37
N LEU A 16 73.49 -8.94 3.57
CA LEU A 16 72.45 -9.84 4.07
C LEU A 16 71.16 -9.60 3.28
N LEU A 17 70.84 -10.51 2.35
CA LEU A 17 69.49 -10.63 1.80
C LEU A 17 68.71 -11.63 2.66
N LEU A 18 67.84 -11.08 3.52
CA LEU A 18 66.77 -11.83 4.19
C LEU A 18 65.79 -12.33 3.12
N PHE A 19 65.80 -13.63 2.86
CA PHE A 19 64.71 -14.29 2.13
C PHE A 19 63.48 -14.33 3.04
N PHE A 20 62.60 -13.34 2.92
CA PHE A 20 61.22 -13.49 3.40
C PHE A 20 60.49 -14.46 2.47
N LEU A 21 60.13 -15.64 3.00
CA LEU A 21 59.13 -16.50 2.40
C LEU A 21 57.80 -15.75 2.44
N ILE A 22 57.40 -15.15 1.31
CA ILE A 22 56.04 -14.67 1.11
C ILE A 22 55.16 -15.90 0.98
N VAL A 23 54.55 -16.32 2.09
CA VAL A 23 53.39 -17.22 2.03
C VAL A 23 52.23 -16.38 1.51
N PRO A 24 51.60 -16.71 0.37
CA PRO A 24 50.42 -16.00 -0.07
C PRO A 24 49.30 -16.29 0.93
N SER A 25 48.94 -15.29 1.72
CA SER A 25 47.67 -15.28 2.45
C SER A 25 46.54 -15.48 1.44
N PRO A 26 45.57 -16.38 1.68
CA PRO A 26 44.41 -16.49 0.80
C PRO A 26 43.73 -15.12 0.81
N SER A 27 43.72 -14.48 -0.34
CA SER A 27 42.90 -13.29 -0.57
C SER A 27 41.46 -13.74 -0.37
N ASN A 28 40.89 -13.44 0.80
CA ASN A 28 39.44 -13.38 0.96
C ASN A 28 38.97 -12.24 0.05
N SER A 29 38.75 -12.55 -1.22
CA SER A 29 37.94 -11.72 -2.08
C SER A 29 36.56 -11.72 -1.44
N LEU A 30 36.18 -10.63 -0.78
CA LEU A 30 34.76 -10.34 -0.60
C LEU A 30 34.18 -10.28 -2.01
N SER A 31 33.51 -11.34 -2.43
CA SER A 31 32.65 -11.30 -3.61
C SER A 31 31.65 -10.19 -3.37
N SER A 32 31.62 -9.20 -4.25
CA SER A 32 30.54 -8.19 -4.26
C SER A 32 29.21 -8.94 -4.22
N PRO A 33 28.24 -8.48 -3.39
CA PRO A 33 26.91 -9.09 -3.39
C PRO A 33 26.38 -9.12 -4.83
N PRO A 34 25.63 -10.19 -5.21
CA PRO A 34 25.00 -10.23 -6.52
C PRO A 34 24.16 -8.96 -6.71
N PRO A 35 24.08 -8.43 -7.95
CA PRO A 35 23.26 -7.27 -8.22
C PRO A 35 21.81 -7.58 -7.81
N PRO A 36 21.07 -6.57 -7.30
CA PRO A 36 19.66 -6.76 -6.97
C PRO A 36 18.89 -7.32 -8.18
N PRO A 37 17.88 -8.16 -7.95
CA PRO A 37 17.07 -8.72 -9.01
C PRO A 37 16.36 -7.61 -9.79
N LEU A 38 16.43 -7.68 -11.11
CA LEU A 38 15.69 -6.78 -12.00
C LEU A 38 14.19 -7.12 -11.96
N CYS A 39 13.35 -6.13 -12.24
CA CYS A 39 11.92 -6.32 -12.44
C CYS A 39 11.62 -7.44 -13.44
N HIS A 40 10.61 -8.24 -13.11
CA HIS A 40 10.12 -9.29 -13.99
C HIS A 40 9.53 -8.70 -15.29
N PRO A 41 9.91 -9.19 -16.50
CA PRO A 41 9.45 -8.63 -17.77
C PRO A 41 7.92 -8.64 -17.98
N HIS A 42 7.23 -9.61 -17.36
CA HIS A 42 5.77 -9.67 -17.40
C HIS A 42 5.12 -8.55 -16.60
N GLU A 43 5.72 -8.17 -15.46
CA GLU A 43 5.19 -7.11 -14.60
C GLU A 43 5.47 -5.73 -15.20
N SER A 44 6.66 -5.51 -15.77
CA SER A 44 6.93 -4.28 -16.52
C SER A 44 6.00 -4.13 -17.74
N SER A 45 5.75 -5.21 -18.48
CA SER A 45 4.79 -5.18 -19.59
C SER A 45 3.35 -4.92 -19.12
N ALA A 46 2.94 -5.54 -18.01
CA ALA A 46 1.62 -5.34 -17.41
C ALA A 46 1.42 -3.89 -16.96
N LEU A 47 2.43 -3.29 -16.34
CA LEU A 47 2.43 -1.89 -15.92
C LEU A 47 2.35 -0.94 -17.12
N LEU A 48 3.12 -1.17 -18.19
CA LEU A 48 3.03 -0.35 -19.41
C LEU A 48 1.65 -0.45 -20.07
N GLN A 49 1.06 -1.65 -20.15
CA GLN A 49 -0.30 -1.85 -20.67
C GLN A 49 -1.36 -1.17 -19.78
N PHE A 50 -1.19 -1.26 -18.46
CA PHE A 50 -2.04 -0.57 -17.49
C PHE A 50 -2.00 0.93 -17.74
N ARG A 51 -0.80 1.52 -17.78
CA ARG A 51 -0.60 2.95 -18.05
C ARG A 51 -1.22 3.37 -19.38
N ASN A 52 -1.02 2.60 -20.44
CA ASN A 52 -1.54 2.89 -21.78
C ASN A 52 -3.05 2.74 -21.91
N SER A 53 -3.73 2.19 -20.89
CA SER A 53 -5.19 2.14 -20.83
C SER A 53 -5.81 3.49 -20.44
N PHE A 54 -5.00 4.45 -19.99
CA PHE A 54 -5.45 5.74 -19.47
C PHE A 54 -4.87 6.92 -20.25
N SER A 55 -5.66 7.99 -20.28
CA SER A 55 -5.20 9.32 -20.69
C SER A 55 -4.70 10.09 -19.48
N ASN A 56 -3.85 11.10 -19.72
CA ASN A 56 -3.35 11.99 -18.67
C ASN A 56 -4.15 13.29 -18.64
N LEU A 57 -4.65 13.66 -17.47
CA LEU A 57 -5.23 14.98 -17.24
C LEU A 57 -4.14 16.01 -16.95
N ASN A 58 -4.19 17.13 -17.67
CA ASN A 58 -3.30 18.27 -17.47
C ASN A 58 -3.85 19.28 -16.44
N TYR A 59 -4.74 18.85 -15.54
CA TYR A 59 -5.37 19.73 -14.56
C TYR A 59 -5.25 19.17 -13.16
N SER A 60 -4.78 20.03 -12.25
CA SER A 60 -4.72 19.78 -10.81
C SER A 60 -6.13 19.72 -10.24
N TYR A 61 -6.54 18.57 -9.70
CA TYR A 61 -7.79 18.52 -8.94
C TYR A 61 -7.63 19.28 -7.62
N SER A 62 -8.70 19.94 -7.17
CA SER A 62 -8.68 20.69 -5.91
C SER A 62 -8.32 19.81 -4.70
N PHE A 63 -8.65 18.51 -4.78
CA PHE A 63 -8.32 17.51 -3.75
C PHE A 63 -6.81 17.28 -3.61
N CYS A 64 -6.11 17.17 -4.74
CA CYS A 64 -4.67 16.92 -4.76
C CYS A 64 -3.83 18.15 -4.35
N GLY A 65 -4.42 19.34 -4.20
CA GLY A 65 -3.71 20.54 -3.74
C GLY A 65 -2.38 20.79 -4.48
N SER A 66 -1.30 21.03 -3.75
CA SER A 66 0.06 21.13 -4.30
C SER A 66 0.72 19.77 -4.61
N ALA A 67 0.11 18.65 -4.21
CA ALA A 67 0.53 17.30 -4.55
C ALA A 67 0.10 16.90 -5.98
N ALA A 68 -0.83 17.64 -6.59
CA ALA A 68 -1.07 17.58 -8.02
C ALA A 68 0.18 18.03 -8.78
N ASN A 69 1.04 17.09 -9.11
CA ASN A 69 2.22 17.36 -9.90
C ASN A 69 1.86 17.12 -11.37
N PRO A 70 1.69 18.16 -12.22
CA PRO A 70 1.50 17.94 -13.66
C PRO A 70 2.69 17.19 -14.31
N ASN A 71 3.85 17.11 -13.63
CA ASN A 71 5.00 16.30 -14.01
C ASN A 71 5.05 14.90 -13.34
N SER A 72 4.07 14.49 -12.51
CA SER A 72 3.90 13.08 -12.06
C SER A 72 3.12 12.26 -13.10
N THR A 73 2.94 12.79 -14.31
CA THR A 73 2.47 12.00 -15.43
C THR A 73 3.36 10.78 -15.57
N ILE A 74 2.78 9.60 -15.35
CA ILE A 74 3.48 8.32 -15.39
C ILE A 74 4.17 8.20 -16.76
N SER A 75 5.47 8.46 -16.76
CA SER A 75 6.32 8.50 -17.95
C SER A 75 7.24 7.29 -18.00
N TRP A 76 6.74 6.12 -17.62
CA TRP A 76 7.47 4.84 -17.65
C TRP A 76 8.03 4.54 -19.05
N ASP A 77 7.36 5.02 -20.10
CA ASP A 77 7.80 4.87 -21.50
C ASP A 77 9.11 5.63 -21.84
N MET A 78 9.47 6.64 -21.05
CA MET A 78 10.69 7.43 -21.26
C MET A 78 11.88 6.93 -20.45
N ASP A 79 11.66 5.97 -19.53
CA ASP A 79 12.75 5.37 -18.79
C ASP A 79 13.53 4.42 -19.71
N MET A 80 14.82 4.72 -19.91
CA MET A 80 15.72 3.83 -20.65
C MET A 80 15.96 2.52 -19.90
N SER A 81 15.68 2.49 -18.59
CA SER A 81 15.66 1.31 -17.77
C SER A 81 14.44 0.44 -18.09
N ARG A 82 14.70 -0.80 -18.55
CA ARG A 82 13.67 -1.84 -18.64
C ARG A 82 13.26 -2.40 -17.27
N ASP A 83 13.91 -1.94 -16.21
CA ASP A 83 13.65 -2.36 -14.84
C ASP A 83 12.53 -1.50 -14.25
N CYS A 84 11.32 -2.06 -14.16
CA CYS A 84 10.19 -1.34 -13.58
C CYS A 84 10.39 -0.99 -12.10
N CYS A 85 11.34 -1.60 -11.40
CA CYS A 85 11.64 -1.28 -10.02
C CYS A 85 12.29 0.11 -9.86
N THR A 86 12.74 0.74 -10.96
CA THR A 86 13.23 2.12 -10.96
C THR A 86 12.14 3.14 -11.32
N TRP A 87 10.94 2.68 -11.70
CA TRP A 87 9.88 3.55 -12.15
C TRP A 87 9.24 4.31 -11.00
N SER A 88 8.94 5.60 -11.22
CA SER A 88 8.22 6.41 -10.24
C SER A 88 6.91 5.74 -9.85
N GLY A 89 6.65 5.64 -8.54
CA GLY A 89 5.48 4.99 -7.98
C GLY A 89 5.56 3.47 -7.88
N VAL A 90 6.61 2.81 -8.39
CA VAL A 90 6.76 1.35 -8.32
C VAL A 90 7.78 0.99 -7.26
N THR A 91 7.42 0.08 -6.34
CA THR A 91 8.38 -0.56 -5.43
C THR A 91 8.35 -2.07 -5.61
N CYS A 92 9.52 -2.66 -5.70
CA CYS A 92 9.69 -4.10 -5.80
C CYS A 92 10.24 -4.71 -4.51
N ASP A 93 9.95 -5.99 -4.31
CA ASP A 93 10.62 -6.83 -3.31
C ASP A 93 12.11 -6.95 -3.64
N GLU A 94 12.97 -6.63 -2.67
CA GLU A 94 14.43 -6.59 -2.85
C GLU A 94 15.03 -7.98 -3.17
N ALA A 95 14.38 -9.07 -2.77
CA ALA A 95 14.89 -10.43 -2.96
C ALA A 95 14.40 -11.07 -4.26
N ALA A 96 13.17 -10.75 -4.69
CA ALA A 96 12.49 -11.40 -5.80
C ALA A 96 12.32 -10.50 -7.04
N GLY A 97 12.51 -9.18 -6.94
CA GLY A 97 12.29 -8.24 -8.05
C GLY A 97 10.83 -8.20 -8.52
N ARG A 98 9.89 -8.49 -7.62
CA ARG A 98 8.44 -8.49 -7.88
C ARG A 98 7.81 -7.20 -7.39
N VAL A 99 6.88 -6.63 -8.15
CA VAL A 99 6.14 -5.42 -7.77
C VAL A 99 5.26 -5.71 -6.56
N ILE A 100 5.53 -5.01 -5.46
CA ILE A 100 4.81 -5.14 -4.19
C ILE A 100 4.06 -3.85 -3.81
N ARG A 101 4.47 -2.70 -4.32
CA ARG A 101 3.76 -1.43 -4.12
C ARG A 101 3.62 -0.71 -5.44
N LEU A 102 2.41 -0.22 -5.67
CA LEU A 102 2.09 0.69 -6.76
C LEU A 102 1.41 1.92 -6.15
N ASP A 103 2.14 3.03 -6.14
CA ASP A 103 1.71 4.32 -5.60
C ASP A 103 1.53 5.29 -6.76
N LEU A 104 0.26 5.54 -7.08
CA LEU A 104 -0.17 6.42 -8.17
C LEU A 104 -1.14 7.49 -7.66
N GLU A 105 -1.03 7.86 -6.38
CA GLU A 105 -1.78 8.98 -5.81
C GLU A 105 -1.63 10.21 -6.72
N CYS A 106 -2.76 10.86 -7.03
CA CYS A 106 -2.79 12.12 -7.76
C CYS A 106 -1.96 12.14 -9.06
N SER A 107 -1.88 11.00 -9.76
CA SER A 107 -1.08 10.83 -10.98
C SER A 107 -1.75 11.30 -12.27
N GLY A 108 -2.96 11.86 -12.16
CA GLY A 108 -3.72 12.40 -13.29
C GLY A 108 -4.24 11.34 -14.26
N LEU A 109 -4.37 10.09 -13.81
CA LEU A 109 -4.92 8.99 -14.60
C LEU A 109 -6.40 9.24 -14.88
N GLN A 110 -6.78 9.21 -16.15
CA GLN A 110 -8.17 9.37 -16.58
C GLN A 110 -8.58 8.25 -17.53
N GLY A 111 -9.67 7.56 -17.20
CA GLY A 111 -10.26 6.53 -18.03
C GLY A 111 -11.05 5.50 -17.22
N ILE A 112 -11.41 4.39 -17.84
CA ILE A 112 -12.16 3.31 -17.19
C ILE A 112 -11.18 2.20 -16.81
N LEU A 113 -11.17 1.82 -15.53
CA LEU A 113 -10.44 0.64 -15.04
C LEU A 113 -11.32 -0.60 -15.21
N ASP A 114 -11.24 -1.20 -16.39
CA ASP A 114 -11.97 -2.43 -16.70
C ASP A 114 -11.50 -3.63 -15.87
N SER A 115 -12.41 -4.57 -15.60
CA SER A 115 -12.10 -5.82 -14.87
C SER A 115 -11.08 -6.73 -15.57
N ASN A 116 -10.77 -6.52 -16.85
CA ASN A 116 -9.74 -7.27 -17.58
C ASN A 116 -8.38 -6.53 -17.62
N ASN A 117 -8.25 -5.41 -16.91
CA ASN A 117 -7.04 -4.59 -16.93
C ASN A 117 -5.83 -5.36 -16.36
N THR A 118 -4.65 -5.11 -16.93
CA THR A 118 -3.40 -5.78 -16.56
C THR A 118 -2.92 -5.49 -15.14
N LEU A 119 -3.44 -4.45 -14.46
CA LEU A 119 -3.24 -4.23 -13.03
C LEU A 119 -3.49 -5.50 -12.21
N PHE A 120 -4.56 -6.24 -12.53
CA PHE A 120 -4.97 -7.45 -11.81
C PHE A 120 -4.06 -8.66 -12.08
N SER A 121 -3.03 -8.52 -12.93
CA SER A 121 -1.98 -9.53 -13.12
C SER A 121 -0.81 -9.39 -12.14
N LEU A 122 -0.71 -8.26 -11.42
CA LEU A 122 0.33 -7.98 -10.43
C LEU A 122 0.03 -8.70 -9.10
N GLY A 123 0.08 -10.03 -9.11
CA GLY A 123 -0.38 -10.89 -8.01
C GLY A 123 0.42 -10.80 -6.70
N HIS A 124 1.54 -10.06 -6.70
CA HIS A 124 2.38 -9.85 -5.52
C HIS A 124 2.14 -8.51 -4.82
N LEU A 125 1.20 -7.69 -5.30
CA LEU A 125 0.88 -6.41 -4.69
C LEU A 125 0.47 -6.57 -3.22
N GLN A 126 1.08 -5.72 -2.41
CA GLN A 126 0.84 -5.53 -0.98
C GLN A 126 0.28 -4.13 -0.71
N SER A 127 0.58 -3.15 -1.55
CA SER A 127 0.05 -1.79 -1.42
C SER A 127 -0.34 -1.26 -2.79
N LEU A 128 -1.56 -0.78 -2.91
CA LEU A 128 -2.07 -0.14 -4.11
C LEU A 128 -2.75 1.18 -3.74
N ASP A 129 -2.18 2.27 -4.22
CA ASP A 129 -2.75 3.60 -4.10
C ASP A 129 -3.11 4.11 -5.49
N LEU A 130 -4.42 4.27 -5.71
CA LEU A 130 -5.00 4.85 -6.92
C LEU A 130 -5.72 6.17 -6.62
N SER A 131 -5.54 6.72 -5.43
CA SER A 131 -6.31 7.86 -4.91
C SER A 131 -6.12 9.14 -5.73
N GLY A 132 -7.12 10.02 -5.70
CA GLY A 132 -7.05 11.31 -6.39
C GLY A 132 -6.91 11.25 -7.92
N ASN A 133 -7.30 10.14 -8.56
CA ASN A 133 -7.34 9.98 -10.01
C ASN A 133 -8.76 10.14 -10.58
N TYR A 134 -8.96 9.87 -11.89
CA TYR A 134 -10.24 10.07 -12.57
C TYR A 134 -10.72 8.79 -13.26
N PHE A 135 -11.12 7.84 -12.43
CA PHE A 135 -11.71 6.56 -12.85
C PHE A 135 -13.24 6.63 -13.01
N TYR A 136 -13.81 7.78 -13.37
CA TYR A 136 -15.25 7.93 -13.53
C TYR A 136 -15.83 6.92 -14.54
N GLY A 137 -16.89 6.22 -14.12
CA GLY A 137 -17.48 5.11 -14.89
C GLY A 137 -16.85 3.74 -14.60
N SER A 138 -15.79 3.69 -13.79
CA SER A 138 -15.25 2.42 -13.28
C SER A 138 -16.05 1.97 -12.06
N GLU A 139 -16.38 0.69 -12.03
CA GLU A 139 -16.86 0.04 -10.81
C GLU A 139 -15.68 -0.49 -9.97
N ILE A 140 -15.87 -0.62 -8.66
CA ILE A 140 -14.92 -1.36 -7.83
C ILE A 140 -15.03 -2.85 -8.20
N SER A 141 -14.12 -3.33 -9.04
CA SER A 141 -14.17 -4.70 -9.57
C SER A 141 -13.89 -5.77 -8.51
N SER A 142 -14.55 -6.93 -8.61
CA SER A 142 -14.22 -8.11 -7.80
C SER A 142 -12.78 -8.60 -7.98
N GLN A 143 -12.10 -8.18 -9.05
CA GLN A 143 -10.69 -8.51 -9.28
C GLN A 143 -9.73 -7.92 -8.25
N PHE A 144 -10.12 -6.86 -7.52
CA PHE A 144 -9.31 -6.40 -6.37
C PHE A 144 -9.12 -7.48 -5.31
N GLY A 145 -10.07 -8.41 -5.18
CA GLY A 145 -9.96 -9.58 -4.29
C GLY A 145 -8.92 -10.62 -4.69
N ARG A 146 -8.21 -10.44 -5.82
CA ARG A 146 -7.18 -11.36 -6.33
C ARG A 146 -5.77 -11.08 -5.81
N PHE A 147 -5.59 -10.07 -4.97
CA PHE A 147 -4.29 -9.73 -4.39
C PHE A 147 -4.13 -10.36 -3.00
N PRO A 148 -3.66 -11.62 -2.88
CA PRO A 148 -3.68 -12.36 -1.61
C PRO A 148 -2.80 -11.72 -0.52
N ASN A 149 -1.83 -10.90 -0.92
CA ASN A 149 -0.87 -10.25 -0.02
C ASN A 149 -1.22 -8.77 0.24
N MET A 150 -2.39 -8.29 -0.19
CA MET A 150 -2.76 -6.88 -0.02
C MET A 150 -2.84 -6.49 1.47
N ILE A 151 -2.16 -5.40 1.80
CA ILE A 151 -2.08 -4.77 3.13
C ILE A 151 -2.74 -3.40 3.10
N HIS A 152 -2.51 -2.60 2.05
CA HIS A 152 -3.08 -1.27 1.90
C HIS A 152 -3.76 -1.11 0.55
N LEU A 153 -5.04 -0.74 0.57
CA LEU A 153 -5.81 -0.44 -0.63
C LEU A 153 -6.47 0.93 -0.49
N ASP A 154 -6.03 1.87 -1.31
CA ASP A 154 -6.62 3.21 -1.40
C ASP A 154 -7.19 3.44 -2.81
N LEU A 155 -8.52 3.58 -2.88
CA LEU A 155 -9.27 3.93 -4.09
C LEU A 155 -9.99 5.28 -3.93
N SER A 156 -9.64 6.03 -2.89
CA SER A 156 -10.38 7.20 -2.44
C SER A 156 -10.35 8.31 -3.48
N ASN A 157 -11.43 9.10 -3.50
CA ASN A 157 -11.53 10.33 -4.28
C ASN A 157 -11.19 10.19 -5.76
N SER A 158 -11.42 8.99 -6.32
CA SER A 158 -11.01 8.67 -7.68
C SER A 158 -12.17 8.45 -8.66
N GLY A 159 -13.39 8.77 -8.24
CA GLY A 159 -14.58 8.67 -9.09
C GLY A 159 -15.07 7.24 -9.36
N PHE A 160 -14.59 6.24 -8.62
CA PHE A 160 -15.19 4.90 -8.63
C PHE A 160 -16.67 4.95 -8.24
N THR A 161 -17.43 4.00 -8.78
CA THR A 161 -18.89 3.89 -8.59
C THR A 161 -19.30 2.43 -8.36
N GLY A 162 -20.60 2.19 -8.18
CA GLY A 162 -21.16 0.84 -8.11
C GLY A 162 -21.04 0.19 -6.73
N GLN A 163 -21.29 -1.12 -6.69
CA GLN A 163 -21.31 -1.88 -5.44
C GLN A 163 -19.90 -2.32 -5.04
N VAL A 164 -19.53 -2.13 -3.77
CA VAL A 164 -18.34 -2.72 -3.16
C VAL A 164 -18.49 -4.25 -3.21
N PRO A 165 -17.64 -4.97 -3.97
CA PRO A 165 -17.79 -6.41 -4.20
C PRO A 165 -17.43 -7.20 -2.95
N LEU A 166 -18.08 -8.35 -2.74
CA LEU A 166 -17.80 -9.20 -1.58
C LEU A 166 -16.37 -9.76 -1.59
N GLU A 167 -15.76 -9.86 -2.77
CA GLU A 167 -14.41 -10.38 -2.98
C GLU A 167 -13.33 -9.52 -2.30
N LEU A 168 -13.62 -8.25 -1.96
CA LEU A 168 -12.72 -7.46 -1.11
C LEU A 168 -12.53 -8.09 0.27
N SER A 169 -13.49 -8.88 0.75
CA SER A 169 -13.35 -9.65 2.00
C SER A 169 -12.35 -10.82 1.90
N TYR A 170 -11.78 -11.09 0.72
CA TYR A 170 -10.72 -12.10 0.55
C TYR A 170 -9.33 -11.57 0.90
N LEU A 171 -9.19 -10.25 1.06
CA LEU A 171 -7.93 -9.58 1.39
C LEU A 171 -7.63 -9.71 2.89
N SER A 172 -7.44 -10.92 3.41
CA SER A 172 -7.34 -11.17 4.86
C SER A 172 -6.16 -10.47 5.57
N ASN A 173 -5.17 -10.01 4.81
CA ASN A 173 -4.01 -9.27 5.32
C ASN A 173 -4.22 -7.74 5.33
N LEU A 174 -5.40 -7.26 4.93
CA LEU A 174 -5.67 -5.84 4.79
C LEU A 174 -5.64 -5.14 6.16
N VAL A 175 -4.84 -4.09 6.23
CA VAL A 175 -4.64 -3.21 7.38
C VAL A 175 -5.35 -1.87 7.15
N THR A 176 -5.25 -1.32 5.95
CA THR A 176 -5.90 -0.07 5.56
C THR A 176 -6.80 -0.28 4.35
N LEU A 177 -8.06 0.15 4.47
CA LEU A 177 -9.01 0.25 3.36
C LEU A 177 -9.55 1.67 3.30
N ASP A 178 -9.28 2.36 2.20
CA ASP A 178 -9.85 3.68 1.93
C ASP A 178 -10.69 3.68 0.66
N LEU A 179 -11.99 3.91 0.84
CA LEU A 179 -12.98 4.07 -0.24
C LEU A 179 -13.68 5.42 -0.16
N ARG A 180 -13.11 6.39 0.57
CA ARG A 180 -13.73 7.70 0.78
C ARG A 180 -14.03 8.40 -0.53
N SER A 181 -15.11 9.18 -0.54
CA SER A 181 -15.40 10.09 -1.63
C SER A 181 -16.00 11.40 -1.13
N TYR A 182 -15.34 12.51 -1.48
CA TYR A 182 -15.88 13.86 -1.29
C TYR A 182 -16.77 14.33 -2.44
N TYR A 183 -16.89 13.56 -3.53
CA TYR A 183 -17.72 13.86 -4.68
C TYR A 183 -19.06 13.13 -4.59
N THR A 184 -20.00 13.41 -5.50
CA THR A 184 -21.24 12.65 -5.70
C THR A 184 -20.95 11.25 -6.25
N SER A 185 -20.03 10.52 -5.60
CA SER A 185 -19.79 9.11 -5.87
C SER A 185 -21.03 8.33 -5.47
N VAL A 186 -21.29 7.29 -6.24
CA VAL A 186 -22.37 6.34 -5.99
C VAL A 186 -21.81 4.99 -5.55
N VAL A 187 -20.63 4.95 -4.91
CA VAL A 187 -20.13 3.73 -4.26
C VAL A 187 -21.13 3.32 -3.19
N LYS A 188 -21.57 2.06 -3.26
CA LYS A 188 -22.55 1.46 -2.36
C LYS A 188 -21.92 0.31 -1.61
N LEU A 189 -22.17 0.25 -0.32
CA LEU A 189 -21.77 -0.87 0.52
C LEU A 189 -23.03 -1.52 1.09
N GLU A 190 -23.42 -2.65 0.50
CA GLU A 190 -24.57 -3.41 0.95
C GLU A 190 -24.27 -4.26 2.19
N THR A 191 -25.32 -4.57 2.96
CA THR A 191 -25.24 -5.43 4.16
C THR A 191 -24.52 -6.77 3.89
N SER A 192 -24.66 -7.36 2.71
CA SER A 192 -24.04 -8.64 2.34
C SER A 192 -22.51 -8.55 2.28
N SER A 193 -21.97 -7.57 1.54
CA SER A 193 -20.54 -7.29 1.44
C SER A 193 -19.97 -6.84 2.78
N TRP A 194 -20.67 -5.94 3.48
CA TRP A 194 -20.24 -5.45 4.79
C TRP A 194 -20.07 -6.57 5.81
N LYS A 195 -21.06 -7.48 5.94
CA LYS A 195 -20.97 -8.63 6.85
C LYS A 195 -19.75 -9.51 6.59
N ARG A 196 -19.32 -9.65 5.33
CA ARG A 196 -18.12 -10.41 4.97
C ARG A 196 -16.85 -9.63 5.28
N ILE A 197 -16.82 -8.34 4.99
CA ILE A 197 -15.70 -7.46 5.30
C ILE A 197 -15.40 -7.50 6.79
N VAL A 198 -16.38 -7.23 7.66
CA VAL A 198 -16.15 -7.23 9.12
C VAL A 198 -15.81 -8.62 9.66
N ALA A 199 -16.34 -9.69 9.07
CA ALA A 199 -16.06 -11.05 9.52
C ALA A 199 -14.64 -11.54 9.13
N ASN A 200 -14.12 -11.11 7.97
CA ASN A 200 -12.89 -11.67 7.41
C ASN A 200 -11.68 -10.75 7.59
N LEU A 201 -11.85 -9.43 7.55
CA LEU A 201 -10.75 -8.46 7.62
C LEU A 201 -10.34 -8.20 9.07
N THR A 202 -9.85 -9.24 9.73
CA THR A 202 -9.51 -9.24 11.16
C THR A 202 -8.22 -8.49 11.52
N ASN A 203 -7.41 -8.13 10.51
CA ASN A 203 -6.20 -7.32 10.67
C ASN A 203 -6.43 -5.83 10.41
N LEU A 204 -7.66 -5.44 10.07
CA LEU A 204 -7.98 -4.06 9.70
C LEU A 204 -7.74 -3.13 10.90
N GLN A 205 -6.98 -2.05 10.66
CA GLN A 205 -6.66 -1.00 11.61
C GLN A 205 -7.33 0.31 11.21
N GLU A 206 -7.33 0.62 9.92
CA GLU A 206 -7.85 1.86 9.38
C GLU A 206 -8.92 1.58 8.33
N LEU A 207 -10.12 2.10 8.57
CA LEU A 207 -11.25 1.96 7.67
C LEU A 207 -11.89 3.32 7.40
N PHE A 208 -11.77 3.75 6.15
CA PHE A 208 -12.30 5.03 5.70
C PHE A 208 -13.38 4.82 4.63
N LEU A 209 -14.62 5.11 4.99
CA LEU A 209 -15.82 4.93 4.15
C LEU A 209 -16.67 6.21 4.08
N SER A 210 -16.12 7.36 4.45
CA SER A 210 -16.85 8.63 4.36
C SER A 210 -17.33 8.91 2.93
N GLY A 211 -18.60 9.29 2.78
CA GLY A 211 -19.25 9.49 1.48
C GLY A 211 -19.63 8.21 0.73
N VAL A 212 -19.46 7.03 1.33
CA VAL A 212 -19.98 5.75 0.79
C VAL A 212 -21.45 5.60 1.19
N ASN A 213 -22.30 5.20 0.24
CA ASN A 213 -23.68 4.89 0.53
C ASN A 213 -23.77 3.60 1.36
N MET A 214 -24.07 3.76 2.65
CA MET A 214 -24.23 2.69 3.63
C MET A 214 -25.67 2.60 4.17
N SER A 215 -26.65 3.24 3.51
CA SER A 215 -28.06 3.26 3.93
C SER A 215 -28.70 1.88 4.15
N SER A 216 -28.18 0.85 3.49
CA SER A 216 -28.65 -0.53 3.65
C SER A 216 -27.92 -1.32 4.74
N VAL A 217 -26.84 -0.79 5.31
CA VAL A 217 -26.03 -1.46 6.34
C VAL A 217 -26.72 -1.38 7.69
N LEU A 218 -26.89 -2.54 8.33
CA LEU A 218 -27.50 -2.62 9.65
C LEU A 218 -26.49 -2.24 10.75
N PRO A 219 -26.75 -1.24 11.61
CA PRO A 219 -25.80 -0.80 12.64
C PRO A 219 -25.29 -1.90 13.58
N ASN A 220 -26.11 -2.91 13.91
CA ASN A 220 -25.67 -4.03 14.76
C ASN A 220 -24.50 -4.84 14.15
N SER A 221 -24.28 -4.78 12.84
CA SER A 221 -23.16 -5.49 12.21
C SER A 221 -21.78 -4.88 12.51
N PHE A 222 -21.72 -3.64 12.99
CA PHE A 222 -20.48 -2.99 13.45
C PHE A 222 -19.92 -3.63 14.72
N MET A 223 -20.68 -4.48 15.43
CA MET A 223 -20.17 -5.26 16.57
C MET A 223 -19.12 -6.31 16.18
N ASN A 224 -19.02 -6.65 14.90
CA ASN A 224 -18.06 -7.64 14.39
C ASN A 224 -16.78 -7.00 13.84
N LEU A 225 -16.57 -5.70 14.06
CA LEU A 225 -15.34 -5.03 13.61
C LEU A 225 -14.10 -5.65 14.25
N SER A 226 -13.00 -5.57 13.51
CA SER A 226 -11.66 -5.95 13.98
C SER A 226 -11.34 -5.29 15.32
N THR A 227 -10.87 -6.08 16.29
CA THR A 227 -10.34 -5.54 17.55
C THR A 227 -9.04 -4.76 17.36
N SER A 228 -8.40 -4.91 16.19
CA SER A 228 -7.21 -4.15 15.79
C SER A 228 -7.55 -2.75 15.28
N LEU A 229 -8.83 -2.43 15.07
CA LEU A 229 -9.27 -1.17 14.50
C LEU A 229 -8.87 0.02 15.40
N THR A 230 -8.17 0.98 14.80
CA THR A 230 -7.75 2.24 15.42
C THR A 230 -8.56 3.43 14.89
N THR A 231 -8.97 3.39 13.62
CA THR A 231 -9.61 4.52 12.94
C THR A 231 -10.81 4.04 12.13
N LEU A 232 -11.97 4.66 12.37
CA LEU A 232 -13.21 4.38 11.66
C LEU A 232 -13.93 5.65 11.24
N TYR A 233 -13.90 5.96 9.95
CA TYR A 233 -14.55 7.15 9.39
C TYR A 233 -15.71 6.75 8.49
N LEU A 234 -16.92 7.16 8.87
CA LEU A 234 -18.19 6.84 8.22
C LEU A 234 -19.01 8.12 7.97
N SER A 235 -18.36 9.27 7.89
CA SER A 235 -19.05 10.55 7.75
C SER A 235 -19.73 10.70 6.40
N GLU A 236 -20.87 11.37 6.39
CA GLU A 236 -21.62 11.66 5.16
C GLU A 236 -21.60 13.16 4.87
N TYR A 237 -21.17 13.53 3.67
CA TYR A 237 -20.97 14.94 3.30
C TYR A 237 -22.16 15.58 2.61
N PHE A 238 -23.05 14.77 2.03
CA PHE A 238 -24.21 15.24 1.30
C PHE A 238 -25.47 15.03 2.13
N ILE A 239 -26.39 15.99 2.07
CA ILE A 239 -27.75 15.81 2.62
C ILE A 239 -28.48 14.83 1.70
N SER A 240 -28.19 13.54 1.88
CA SER A 240 -28.66 12.46 1.03
C SER A 240 -29.20 11.32 1.90
N GLU A 241 -30.20 10.59 1.39
CA GLU A 241 -30.74 9.41 2.09
C GLU A 241 -29.77 8.19 2.09
N ASN A 242 -28.50 8.41 1.75
CA ASN A 242 -27.50 7.37 1.54
C ASN A 242 -26.62 7.09 2.76
N GLY A 243 -26.67 7.95 3.78
CA GLY A 243 -25.93 7.77 5.03
C GLY A 243 -26.44 6.59 5.86
N LEU A 244 -25.68 6.22 6.89
CA LEU A 244 -26.08 5.23 7.89
C LEU A 244 -27.34 5.69 8.63
N LYS A 245 -28.21 4.74 8.96
CA LYS A 245 -29.49 5.00 9.62
C LYS A 245 -29.72 4.06 10.78
N GLY A 246 -30.55 4.48 11.74
CA GLY A 246 -30.94 3.66 12.89
C GLY A 246 -30.05 3.89 14.10
N GLU A 247 -30.01 2.93 15.03
CA GLU A 247 -29.28 3.06 16.29
C GLU A 247 -27.86 2.48 16.18
N PHE A 248 -26.84 3.32 16.28
CA PHE A 248 -25.44 2.90 16.29
C PHE A 248 -25.08 2.15 17.57
N PRO A 249 -24.42 0.98 17.50
CA PRO A 249 -24.19 0.16 18.67
C PRO A 249 -23.20 0.80 19.64
N GLU A 250 -23.55 0.88 20.93
CA GLU A 250 -22.67 1.39 22.00
C GLU A 250 -21.39 0.57 22.17
N ASN A 251 -21.38 -0.69 21.73
CA ASN A 251 -20.21 -1.57 21.83
C ASN A 251 -19.01 -1.08 21.01
N ILE A 252 -19.20 -0.14 20.07
CA ILE A 252 -18.07 0.48 19.35
C ILE A 252 -17.06 1.12 20.32
N PHE A 253 -17.57 1.68 21.42
CA PHE A 253 -16.78 2.34 22.48
C PHE A 253 -16.05 1.34 23.39
N ASN A 254 -16.18 0.03 23.14
CA ASN A 254 -15.46 -1.04 23.82
C ASN A 254 -14.35 -1.64 22.95
N LEU A 255 -14.14 -1.16 21.72
CA LEU A 255 -13.03 -1.61 20.90
C LEU A 255 -11.70 -1.16 21.54
N PRO A 256 -10.77 -2.08 21.84
CA PRO A 256 -9.64 -1.81 22.73
C PRO A 256 -8.58 -0.88 22.14
N ASN A 257 -8.57 -0.71 20.81
CA ASN A 257 -7.56 0.06 20.10
C ASN A 257 -8.14 1.28 19.36
N LEU A 258 -9.46 1.49 19.39
CA LEU A 258 -10.13 2.54 18.61
C LEU A 258 -9.80 3.91 19.19
N GLN A 259 -9.17 4.77 18.40
CA GLN A 259 -8.70 6.10 18.78
C GLN A 259 -9.45 7.20 18.05
N GLU A 260 -9.99 6.90 16.87
CA GLU A 260 -10.71 7.87 16.07
C GLU A 260 -12.00 7.29 15.49
N LEU A 261 -13.10 8.02 15.69
CA LEU A 261 -14.43 7.67 15.20
C LEU A 261 -15.10 8.91 14.64
N ASP A 262 -15.37 8.91 13.33
CA ASP A 262 -16.14 9.97 12.67
C ASP A 262 -17.47 9.41 12.13
N LEU A 263 -18.57 9.81 12.75
CA LEU A 263 -19.94 9.49 12.33
C LEU A 263 -20.70 10.72 11.82
N SER A 264 -20.00 11.85 11.61
CA SER A 264 -20.63 13.13 11.32
C SER A 264 -21.45 13.11 10.02
N GLY A 265 -22.50 13.93 9.96
CA GLY A 265 -23.33 14.07 8.75
C GLY A 265 -24.32 12.93 8.46
N ASN A 266 -24.33 11.85 9.25
CA ASN A 266 -25.37 10.82 9.19
C ASN A 266 -26.65 11.30 9.89
N ALA A 267 -27.52 12.03 9.18
CA ALA A 267 -28.69 12.71 9.76
C ALA A 267 -29.75 11.77 10.38
N ASP A 268 -29.87 10.54 9.86
CA ASP A 268 -30.82 9.52 10.33
C ASP A 268 -30.18 8.53 11.33
N LEU A 269 -28.93 8.79 11.76
CA LEU A 269 -28.21 7.96 12.72
C LEU A 269 -28.42 8.48 14.14
N ASN A 270 -28.96 7.62 14.98
CA ASN A 270 -29.13 7.83 16.41
C ASN A 270 -28.16 6.92 17.18
N GLY A 271 -27.99 7.17 18.47
CA GLY A 271 -27.19 6.33 19.34
C GLY A 271 -27.13 6.89 20.74
N SER A 272 -26.50 6.14 21.63
CA SER A 272 -26.20 6.60 22.98
C SER A 272 -24.75 6.29 23.32
N PHE A 273 -24.15 7.17 24.12
CA PHE A 273 -22.85 6.90 24.72
C PHE A 273 -23.03 5.93 25.90
N PRO A 274 -22.10 4.99 26.12
CA PRO A 274 -22.20 4.07 27.22
C PRO A 274 -22.12 4.82 28.54
N GLN A 275 -23.01 4.50 29.48
CA GLN A 275 -23.11 5.19 30.77
C GLN A 275 -21.94 4.84 31.73
N TYR A 276 -21.28 3.69 31.52
CA TYR A 276 -20.19 3.18 32.36
C TYR A 276 -19.21 2.35 31.51
N ASN A 277 -17.99 2.09 32.02
CA ASN A 277 -16.98 1.19 31.42
C ASN A 277 -16.42 1.59 30.06
N TRP A 278 -15.93 2.83 29.93
CA TRP A 278 -15.13 3.23 28.78
C TRP A 278 -13.74 2.58 28.90
N SER A 279 -13.49 1.58 28.05
CA SER A 279 -12.20 0.88 27.97
C SER A 279 -11.46 1.17 26.67
N SER A 280 -12.10 1.87 25.75
CA SER A 280 -11.53 2.35 24.50
C SER A 280 -10.60 3.56 24.73
N PRO A 281 -9.53 3.71 23.92
CA PRO A 281 -8.69 4.90 23.90
C PRO A 281 -9.33 6.11 23.16
N LEU A 282 -10.55 5.96 22.63
CA LEU A 282 -11.39 6.99 21.98
C LEU A 282 -11.80 8.14 22.92
#